data_AF-A0A663DPE2-F1
#
_entry.id   AF-A0A663DPE2-F1
#
_cell.length_a   1.000
_cell.length_b   1.000
_cell.length_c   1.000
_cell.angle_alpha   90.00
_cell.angle_beta   90.00
_cell.angle_gamma   90.00
#
_symmetry.space_group_name_H-M   'P 1'
#
loop_
_entity.id
_entity.type
_entity.pdbx_description
1 polymer ?
#
loop_
_entity_poly.entity_id
_entity_poly.type
_entity_poly.pdbx_seq_one_letter_code
_entity_poly.pdbx_strand_id
1 'polypeptide(L)'
;MTGAVGCQNIMFAKAVGHPESIIFIRDRNSHRQEVSAYIDYAHRLTTDDFEVYFSGKKRLFPRSTDLSFYNWDRNVSTSNSSPNYQVIAENACGLLFKNKSDRKIINVDPKAYPGDNTTRIPVETDLYLHVVIYDHIVRRGT
;
A
#
# COMPACT_ATOMS: atom_id res chain seq x y z
N MET A 1 -2.59 26.38 -2.83
CA MET A 1 -3.66 25.45 -3.23
C MET A 1 -3.08 24.34 -4.10
N THR A 2 -2.20 23.50 -3.57
CA THR A 2 -1.91 22.17 -4.14
C THR A 2 -2.85 21.20 -3.45
N GLY A 3 -4.15 21.35 -3.72
CA GLY A 3 -5.17 20.56 -3.05
C GLY A 3 -5.07 19.10 -3.45
N ALA A 4 -5.37 18.20 -2.52
CA ALA A 4 -5.86 16.84 -2.73
C ALA A 4 -5.24 16.09 -3.93
N VAL A 5 -5.75 16.34 -5.15
CA VAL A 5 -5.27 15.80 -6.43
C VAL A 5 -3.74 15.83 -6.58
N GLY A 6 -3.08 16.92 -6.16
CA GLY A 6 -1.62 17.04 -6.23
C GLY A 6 -0.89 15.96 -5.42
N CYS A 7 -1.32 15.71 -4.18
CA CYS A 7 -0.72 14.70 -3.31
C CYS A 7 -0.96 13.29 -3.84
N GLN A 8 -2.13 13.00 -4.40
CA GLN A 8 -2.41 11.69 -5.00
C GLN A 8 -1.53 11.41 -6.20
N ASN A 9 -1.29 12.41 -7.06
CA ASN A 9 -0.38 12.27 -8.18
C ASN A 9 1.06 12.04 -7.74
N ILE A 10 1.51 12.66 -6.64
CA ILE A 10 2.85 12.40 -6.07
C ILE A 10 2.97 10.95 -5.58
N MET A 11 1.94 10.42 -4.89
CA MET A 11 1.93 9.02 -4.46
C MET A 11 2.08 8.08 -5.65
N PHE A 12 1.29 8.31 -6.70
CA PHE A 12 1.32 7.49 -7.89
C PHE A 12 2.59 7.65 -8.70
N ALA A 13 3.14 8.86 -8.84
CA ALA A 13 4.40 9.06 -9.56
C ALA A 13 5.54 8.25 -8.94
N LYS A 14 5.59 8.15 -7.61
CA LYS A 14 6.55 7.26 -6.92
C LYS A 14 6.28 5.80 -7.24
N ALA A 15 5.03 5.36 -7.15
CA ALA A 15 4.67 3.96 -7.38
C ALA A 15 4.77 3.52 -8.86
N VAL A 16 4.52 4.41 -9.83
CA VAL A 16 4.65 4.12 -11.28
C VAL A 16 6.09 3.76 -11.65
N GLY A 17 7.08 4.36 -10.98
CA GLY A 17 8.49 4.02 -11.19
C GLY A 17 8.82 2.56 -10.85
N HIS A 18 8.09 1.98 -9.90
CA HIS A 18 8.30 0.61 -9.42
C HIS A 18 6.95 -0.06 -9.11
N PRO A 19 6.34 -0.76 -10.10
CA PRO A 19 4.99 -1.30 -9.97
C PRO A 19 4.84 -2.31 -8.83
N GLU A 20 5.95 -2.93 -8.41
CA GLU A 20 6.03 -3.84 -7.27
C GLU A 20 5.87 -3.14 -5.92
N SER A 21 5.67 -1.83 -5.88
CA SER A 21 5.48 -1.09 -4.63
C SER A 21 4.23 -1.51 -3.85
N ILE A 22 4.31 -1.41 -2.52
CA ILE A 22 3.15 -1.53 -1.62
C ILE A 22 2.79 -0.14 -1.10
N ILE A 23 1.52 0.23 -1.17
CA ILE A 23 1.01 1.50 -0.66
C ILE A 23 0.21 1.24 0.62
N PHE A 24 0.66 1.77 1.74
CA PHE A 24 -0.12 1.85 2.96
C PHE A 24 -0.98 3.11 2.95
N ILE A 25 -2.28 2.96 3.20
CA ILE A 25 -3.22 4.07 3.42
C ILE A 25 -3.96 3.82 4.72
N ARG A 26 -4.07 4.85 5.57
CA ARG A 26 -4.99 4.93 6.70
C ARG A 26 -5.88 6.16 6.54
N ASP A 27 -7.18 5.97 6.67
CA ASP A 27 -8.16 7.05 6.54
C ASP A 27 -9.51 6.69 7.18
N ARG A 28 -10.50 7.59 7.11
CA ARG A 28 -11.86 7.34 7.59
C ARG A 28 -12.81 6.98 6.44
N ASN A 29 -13.58 5.92 6.63
CA ASN A 29 -14.64 5.53 5.70
C ASN A 29 -15.87 6.47 5.83
N SER A 30 -16.91 6.21 5.02
CA SER A 30 -18.16 7.00 5.04
C SER A 30 -18.90 6.99 6.38
N HIS A 31 -18.64 5.99 7.24
CA HIS A 31 -19.17 5.88 8.59
C HIS A 31 -18.26 6.53 9.65
N ARG A 32 -17.24 7.28 9.21
CA ARG A 32 -16.20 7.92 10.05
C ARG A 32 -15.33 6.95 10.84
N GLN A 33 -15.39 5.65 10.53
CA GLN A 33 -14.52 4.64 11.12
C GLN A 33 -13.17 4.71 10.46
N GLU A 34 -12.14 4.62 11.27
CA GLU A 34 -10.78 4.57 10.82
C GLU A 34 -10.44 3.17 10.30
N VAL A 35 -9.92 3.15 9.08
CA VAL A 35 -9.54 1.95 8.35
C VAL A 35 -8.15 2.13 7.77
N SER A 36 -7.42 1.03 7.60
CA SER A 36 -6.14 1.04 6.90
C SER A 36 -5.95 -0.19 6.05
N ALA A 37 -5.14 -0.09 5.00
CA ALA A 37 -4.73 -1.23 4.20
C ALA A 37 -3.33 -1.08 3.66
N TYR A 38 -2.68 -2.22 3.42
CA TYR A 38 -1.52 -2.33 2.54
C TYR A 38 -1.99 -2.81 1.18
N ILE A 39 -1.71 -2.03 0.14
CA ILE A 39 -2.24 -2.20 -1.20
C ILE A 39 -1.11 -2.64 -2.12
N ASP A 40 -1.26 -3.79 -2.77
CA ASP A 40 -0.41 -4.19 -3.89
C ASP A 40 -0.72 -3.27 -5.09
N TYR A 41 0.23 -2.39 -5.41
CA TYR A 41 0.01 -1.38 -6.43
C TYR A 41 -0.15 -1.98 -7.83
N ALA A 42 0.74 -2.88 -8.24
CA ALA A 42 0.64 -3.60 -9.50
C ALA A 42 -0.68 -4.36 -9.63
N HIS A 43 -1.13 -5.04 -8.58
CA HIS A 43 -2.39 -5.76 -8.61
C HIS A 43 -3.60 -4.81 -8.73
N ARG A 44 -3.58 -3.65 -8.06
CA ARG A 44 -4.63 -2.66 -8.26
C ARG A 44 -4.61 -2.08 -9.67
N LEU A 45 -3.44 -1.75 -10.20
CA LEU A 45 -3.29 -1.23 -11.57
C LEU A 45 -3.92 -2.11 -12.64
N THR A 46 -3.94 -3.44 -12.42
CA THR A 46 -4.53 -4.38 -13.38
C THR A 46 -6.01 -4.64 -13.15
N THR A 47 -6.53 -4.40 -11.94
CA THR A 47 -7.90 -4.78 -11.56
C THR A 47 -8.88 -3.61 -11.50
N ASP A 48 -8.39 -2.38 -11.37
CA ASP A 48 -9.22 -1.17 -11.36
C ASP A 48 -8.95 -0.29 -12.59
N ASP A 49 -9.92 0.56 -12.95
CA ASP A 49 -9.68 1.71 -13.81
C ASP A 49 -8.87 2.77 -13.04
N PHE A 50 -7.61 2.98 -13.42
CA PHE A 50 -6.74 3.94 -12.76
C PHE A 50 -6.87 5.37 -13.29
N GLU A 51 -7.54 5.59 -14.43
CA GLU A 51 -7.75 6.93 -14.97
C GLU A 51 -8.55 7.78 -13.98
N VAL A 52 -9.54 7.20 -13.30
CA VAL A 52 -10.31 7.91 -12.28
C VAL A 52 -9.50 8.26 -11.04
N TYR A 53 -8.45 7.50 -10.70
CA TYR A 53 -7.56 7.83 -9.60
C TYR A 53 -6.54 8.91 -9.99
N PHE A 54 -5.95 8.83 -11.18
CA PHE A 54 -4.99 9.82 -11.69
C PHE A 54 -5.65 11.18 -11.99
N SER A 55 -6.90 11.16 -12.46
CA SER A 55 -7.67 12.40 -12.66
C SER A 55 -8.20 13.01 -11.36
N GLY A 56 -8.05 12.33 -10.22
CA GLY A 56 -8.57 12.78 -8.92
C GLY A 56 -10.10 12.67 -8.79
N LYS A 57 -10.80 12.10 -9.78
CA LYS A 57 -12.25 11.83 -9.71
C LYS A 57 -12.58 10.84 -8.60
N LYS A 58 -11.64 9.95 -8.28
CA LYS A 58 -11.75 8.98 -7.19
C LYS A 58 -10.45 8.94 -6.38
N ARG A 59 -10.59 8.72 -5.08
CA ARG A 59 -9.46 8.49 -4.18
C ARG A 59 -9.17 6.99 -4.08
N LEU A 60 -7.88 6.62 -4.08
CA LEU A 60 -7.48 5.26 -3.75
C LEU A 60 -7.78 5.00 -2.27
N PHE A 61 -8.59 4.00 -1.97
CA PHE A 61 -9.09 3.78 -0.60
C PHE A 61 -8.89 2.33 -0.16
N PRO A 62 -8.62 2.07 1.14
CA PRO A 62 -8.51 0.74 1.71
C PRO A 62 -9.70 -0.17 1.38
N ARG A 63 -9.43 -1.41 0.96
CA ARG A 63 -10.43 -2.47 0.75
C ARG A 63 -10.07 -3.73 1.54
N SER A 64 -11.09 -4.47 1.96
CA SER A 64 -10.93 -5.75 2.64
C SER A 64 -10.25 -6.84 1.80
N THR A 65 -10.10 -6.61 0.49
CA THR A 65 -9.42 -7.50 -0.47
C THR A 65 -7.96 -7.10 -0.77
N ASP A 66 -7.47 -6.00 -0.18
CA ASP A 66 -6.06 -5.61 -0.29
C ASP A 66 -5.16 -6.56 0.55
N LEU A 67 -3.83 -6.40 0.47
CA LEU A 67 -2.86 -7.34 1.08
C LEU A 67 -3.10 -7.54 2.57
N SER A 68 -3.39 -6.45 3.26
CA SER A 68 -4.12 -6.52 4.50
C SER A 68 -5.05 -5.33 4.63
N PHE A 69 -6.09 -5.50 5.43
CA PHE A 69 -7.01 -4.46 5.82
C PHE A 69 -7.25 -4.54 7.31
N TYR A 70 -7.45 -3.39 7.93
CA TYR A 70 -7.80 -3.30 9.33
C TYR A 70 -8.81 -2.18 9.57
N ASN A 71 -9.88 -2.50 10.29
CA ASN A 71 -10.82 -1.52 10.83
C ASN A 71 -10.48 -1.31 12.31
N TRP A 72 -9.99 -0.13 12.64
CA TRP A 72 -9.47 0.21 13.96
C TRP A 72 -10.58 0.29 15.01
N ASP A 73 -11.76 0.80 14.62
CA ASP A 73 -12.91 0.91 15.51
C ASP A 73 -13.53 -0.45 15.85
N ARG A 74 -13.52 -1.39 14.89
CA ARG A 74 -14.12 -2.73 15.06
C ARG A 74 -13.12 -3.80 15.47
N ASN A 75 -11.83 -3.51 15.42
CA ASN A 75 -10.75 -4.46 15.61
C ASN A 75 -10.87 -5.69 14.70
N VAL A 76 -11.24 -5.47 13.43
CA VAL A 76 -11.40 -6.54 12.41
C VAL A 76 -10.30 -6.40 11.37
N SER A 77 -9.58 -7.48 11.10
CA SER A 77 -8.54 -7.55 10.07
C SER A 77 -8.85 -8.57 8.98
N THR A 78 -8.31 -8.35 7.79
CA THR A 78 -8.19 -9.36 6.75
C THR A 78 -6.77 -9.35 6.19
N SER A 79 -6.35 -10.50 5.65
CA SER A 79 -5.04 -10.69 5.03
C SER A 79 -5.23 -11.50 3.74
N ASN A 80 -4.84 -10.94 2.60
CA ASN A 80 -5.08 -11.54 1.29
C ASN A 80 -3.81 -11.54 0.46
N SER A 81 -3.24 -12.71 0.19
CA SER A 81 -2.14 -12.79 -0.78
C SER A 81 -2.64 -12.40 -2.17
N SER A 82 -1.88 -11.55 -2.85
CA SER A 82 -2.15 -11.13 -4.23
C SER A 82 -1.36 -11.99 -5.23
N PRO A 83 -1.48 -11.77 -6.55
CA PRO A 83 -0.58 -12.39 -7.52
C PRO A 83 0.91 -12.07 -7.30
N ASN A 84 1.26 -10.89 -6.77
CA ASN A 84 2.66 -10.44 -6.62
C ASN A 84 3.23 -10.69 -5.21
N TYR A 85 2.37 -10.72 -4.18
CA TYR A 85 2.81 -10.82 -2.79
C TYR A 85 2.14 -11.98 -2.05
N GLN A 86 2.94 -12.69 -1.27
CA GLN A 86 2.46 -13.59 -0.22
C GLN A 86 2.43 -12.82 1.10
N VAL A 87 1.29 -12.87 1.79
CA VAL A 87 1.13 -12.29 3.13
C VAL A 87 1.59 -13.31 4.17
N ILE A 88 2.45 -12.88 5.09
CA ILE A 88 2.92 -13.68 6.23
C ILE A 88 2.49 -12.90 7.47
N ALA A 89 1.49 -13.41 8.19
CA ALA A 89 0.90 -12.76 9.37
C ALA A 89 0.90 -13.74 10.54
N GLU A 90 2.09 -14.17 10.95
CA GLU A 90 2.29 -15.08 12.08
C GLU A 90 2.57 -14.30 13.37
N ASN A 91 2.03 -14.79 14.50
CA ASN A 91 2.02 -14.07 15.78
C ASN A 91 3.41 -13.61 16.27
N ALA A 92 4.50 -14.26 15.87
CA ALA A 92 5.85 -13.94 16.32
C ALA A 92 6.56 -12.88 15.47
N CYS A 93 6.21 -12.75 14.19
CA CYS A 93 6.95 -11.92 13.23
C CYS A 93 6.20 -10.64 12.82
N GLY A 94 4.96 -10.48 13.27
CA GLY A 94 4.09 -9.39 12.83
C GLY A 94 3.62 -9.59 11.40
N LEU A 95 3.29 -8.49 10.72
CA LEU A 95 2.84 -8.50 9.33
C LEU A 95 4.04 -8.31 8.40
N LEU A 96 4.25 -9.27 7.50
CA LEU A 96 5.30 -9.24 6.49
C LEU A 96 4.70 -9.54 5.11
N PHE A 97 5.32 -9.01 4.07
CA PHE A 97 4.96 -9.30 2.68
C PHE A 97 6.16 -9.87 1.94
N LYS A 98 5.99 -11.04 1.34
CA LYS A 98 7.03 -11.65 0.51
C LYS A 98 6.72 -11.42 -0.96
N ASN A 99 7.60 -10.71 -1.67
CA ASN A 99 7.47 -10.59 -3.12
C ASN A 99 7.65 -11.99 -3.74
N LYS A 100 6.76 -12.39 -4.63
CA LYS A 100 6.75 -13.75 -5.19
C LYS A 100 7.81 -13.94 -6.26
N SER A 101 8.22 -12.87 -6.95
CA SER A 101 9.20 -12.88 -8.03
C SER A 101 10.61 -13.04 -7.50
N ASP A 102 11.05 -12.18 -6.57
CA ASP A 102 12.42 -12.20 -6.05
C ASP A 102 12.56 -12.84 -4.65
N ARG A 103 11.44 -13.26 -4.07
CA ARG A 103 11.35 -13.94 -2.76
C ARG A 103 11.80 -13.07 -1.57
N LYS A 104 12.02 -11.77 -1.76
CA LYS A 104 12.43 -10.85 -0.69
C LYS A 104 11.26 -10.52 0.24
N ILE A 105 11.60 -10.29 1.50
CA ILE A 105 10.66 -9.93 2.55
C ILE A 105 10.64 -8.41 2.72
N ILE A 106 9.43 -7.87 2.74
CA ILE A 106 9.13 -6.49 3.10
C ILE A 106 8.57 -6.50 4.52
N ASN A 107 9.28 -5.84 5.43
CA ASN A 107 8.84 -5.64 6.81
C ASN A 107 8.16 -4.29 6.97
N VAL A 108 6.89 -4.32 7.34
CA VAL A 108 6.06 -3.12 7.45
C VAL A 108 6.01 -2.52 8.85
N ASP A 109 6.65 -3.14 9.84
CA ASP A 109 6.82 -2.53 11.16
C ASP A 109 7.56 -1.18 11.02
N PRO A 110 6.95 -0.05 11.44
CA PRO A 110 7.57 1.27 11.32
C PRO A 110 8.90 1.40 12.07
N LYS A 111 9.17 0.54 13.05
CA LYS A 111 10.41 0.54 13.86
C LYS A 111 11.49 -0.40 13.31
N ALA A 112 11.15 -1.27 12.36
CA ALA A 112 12.09 -2.22 11.78
C ALA A 112 12.64 -1.74 10.43
N TYR A 113 13.77 -2.30 10.00
CA TYR A 113 14.31 -2.14 8.65
C TYR A 113 13.33 -2.74 7.62
N PRO A 114 12.96 -2.04 6.54
CA PRO A 114 11.92 -2.48 5.60
C PRO A 114 12.30 -3.71 4.76
N GLY A 115 13.58 -4.09 4.71
CA GLY A 115 14.06 -5.23 3.93
C GLY A 115 14.80 -4.81 2.67
N ASP A 116 15.51 -5.77 2.06
CA ASP A 116 16.33 -5.50 0.88
C ASP A 116 15.50 -5.05 -0.32
N ASN A 117 16.11 -4.21 -1.17
CA ASN A 117 15.46 -3.58 -2.33
C ASN A 117 14.21 -2.75 -2.00
N THR A 118 13.98 -2.40 -0.73
CA THR A 118 12.76 -1.73 -0.30
C THR A 118 13.09 -0.46 0.45
N THR A 119 12.53 0.67 0.02
CA THR A 119 12.59 1.93 0.77
C THR A 119 11.23 2.25 1.37
N ARG A 120 11.19 2.63 2.64
CA ARG A 120 9.97 3.11 3.31
C ARG A 120 9.90 4.64 3.22
N ILE A 121 8.87 5.15 2.56
CA ILE A 121 8.74 6.57 2.23
C ILE A 121 7.40 7.07 2.76
N PRO A 122 7.38 7.79 3.89
CA PRO A 122 6.19 8.54 4.31
C PRO A 122 5.82 9.58 3.24
N VAL A 123 4.53 9.76 2.99
CA VAL A 123 4.03 10.79 2.08
C VAL A 123 3.24 11.82 2.87
N GLU A 124 3.71 13.06 2.85
CA GLU A 124 2.97 14.20 3.39
C GLU A 124 1.78 14.54 2.50
N THR A 125 0.59 14.58 3.09
CA THR A 125 -0.67 14.75 2.37
C THR A 125 -1.79 15.21 3.29
N ASP A 126 -2.73 15.98 2.76
CA ASP A 126 -4.00 16.33 3.39
C ASP A 126 -5.15 15.39 2.99
N LEU A 127 -4.91 14.49 2.03
CA LEU A 127 -5.92 13.58 1.49
C LEU A 127 -6.30 12.44 2.42
N TYR A 128 -5.33 11.92 3.16
CA TYR A 128 -5.45 10.73 3.99
C TYR A 128 -4.84 11.03 5.35
N LEU A 129 -5.29 10.32 6.39
CA LEU A 129 -4.69 10.48 7.71
C LEU A 129 -3.22 10.06 7.74
N HIS A 130 -2.86 9.02 6.99
CA HIS A 130 -1.47 8.58 6.90
C HIS A 130 -1.25 7.76 5.62
N VAL A 131 -0.12 7.99 4.96
CA VAL A 131 0.32 7.25 3.78
C VAL A 131 1.80 6.90 3.90
N VAL A 132 2.14 5.66 3.57
CA VAL A 132 3.52 5.20 3.42
C VAL A 132 3.65 4.38 2.14
N ILE A 133 4.68 4.64 1.36
CA ILE A 133 5.03 3.83 0.19
C ILE A 133 6.23 2.95 0.57
N TYR A 134 6.09 1.65 0.37
CA TYR A 134 7.18 0.69 0.40
C TYR A 134 7.61 0.48 -1.05
N ASP A 135 8.58 1.29 -1.47
CA ASP A 135 9.09 1.34 -2.83
C ASP A 135 10.03 0.15 -3.06
N HIS A 136 9.51 -0.91 -3.68
CA HIS A 136 10.20 -2.18 -3.84
C HIS A 136 10.70 -2.36 -5.27
N ILE A 137 12.00 -2.60 -5.42
CA ILE A 137 12.66 -2.69 -6.73
C ILE A 137 13.03 -4.14 -7.03
N VAL A 138 12.27 -4.78 -7.92
CA VAL A 138 12.62 -6.09 -8.46
C VAL A 138 13.60 -5.88 -9.61
N ARG A 139 14.88 -6.21 -9.38
CA ARG A 139 15.88 -6.23 -10.45
C ARG A 139 15.59 -7.44 -11.35
N ARG A 140 15.18 -7.20 -12.59
CA ARG A 140 15.17 -8.26 -13.60
C ARG A 140 16.61 -8.58 -13.95
N GLY A 141 17.02 -9.83 -13.80
CA GLY A 141 18.33 -10.29 -14.25
C GLY A 141 18.44 -10.06 -15.76
N THR A 142 19.56 -9.49 -16.18
CA THR A 142 19.99 -9.42 -17.58
C THR A 142 20.20 -10.81 -18.15
#